data_AF-A0A095AVG2-F1
#
_entry.id   AF-A0A095AVG2-F1
#
_cell.length_a   1.000
_cell.length_b   1.000
_cell.length_c   1.000
_cell.angle_alpha   90.00
_cell.angle_beta   90.00
_cell.angle_gamma   90.00
#
_symmetry.space_group_name_H-M   'P 1'
#
loop_
_entity.id
_entity.type
_entity.pdbx_description
1 polymer ?
#
loop_
_entity_poly.entity_id
_entity_poly.type
_entity_poly.pdbx_seq_one_letter_code
_entity_poly.pdbx_strand_id
1 'polypeptide(L)'
;MQALVRRFFPVGRCTRGRLFALLILGSIGTFAADFATTGRVELMLNLGFRFDALSDPASYAWWRVAAEVVFGLVLVYMAVGRLHDIARPGWWLALLVALPYAGEAVGLPELAFVSLILWLALIFWSPTIGPNAYGADPRGWKSREQYDAQQAALNPKPDSDDQPATR
;
A
#
# COMPACT_ATOMS: atom_id res chain seq x y z
N MET A 1 -23.01 0.36 8.18
CA MET A 1 -21.99 1.36 7.83
C MET A 1 -20.64 1.13 8.52
N GLN A 2 -20.59 0.95 9.84
CA GLN A 2 -19.31 0.74 10.58
C GLN A 2 -18.48 -0.46 10.13
N ALA A 3 -19.10 -1.60 9.79
CA ALA A 3 -18.38 -2.78 9.29
C ALA A 3 -17.72 -2.54 7.92
N LEU A 4 -18.35 -1.76 7.04
CA LEU A 4 -17.81 -1.40 5.73
C LEU A 4 -16.60 -0.47 5.90
N VAL A 5 -16.74 0.57 6.74
CA VAL A 5 -15.66 1.52 7.04
C VAL A 5 -14.46 0.80 7.64
N ARG A 6 -14.63 -0.09 8.62
CA ARG A 6 -13.51 -0.89 9.19
C ARG A 6 -12.84 -1.83 8.17
N ARG A 7 -13.56 -2.24 7.14
CA ARG A 7 -13.05 -3.14 6.09
C ARG A 7 -12.13 -2.42 5.11
N PHE A 8 -12.38 -1.14 4.84
CA PHE A 8 -11.58 -0.31 3.94
C PHE A 8 -10.57 0.58 4.69
N PHE A 9 -10.94 1.08 5.86
CA PHE A 9 -10.15 1.97 6.72
C PHE A 9 -9.86 1.30 8.07
N PRO A 10 -8.76 0.54 8.17
CA PRO A 10 -8.40 -0.07 9.44
C PRO A 10 -7.91 0.97 10.45
N VAL A 11 -8.45 0.90 11.66
CA VAL A 11 -7.83 1.52 12.82
C VAL A 11 -6.57 0.72 13.18
N GLY A 12 -5.42 1.37 13.20
CA GLY A 12 -4.16 0.75 13.59
C GLY A 12 -3.35 0.18 12.43
N ARG A 13 -3.80 -0.92 11.79
CA ARG A 13 -2.97 -1.71 10.85
C ARG A 13 -3.62 -1.97 9.49
N CYS A 14 -2.88 -1.75 8.41
CA CYS A 14 -3.36 -1.93 7.03
C CYS A 14 -2.64 -3.07 6.30
N THR A 15 -3.43 -3.96 5.68
CA THR A 15 -2.89 -5.04 4.84
C THR A 15 -2.44 -4.48 3.49
N ARG A 16 -1.42 -5.11 2.89
CA ARG A 16 -0.98 -4.78 1.52
C ARG A 16 -2.12 -4.83 0.49
N GLY A 17 -3.05 -5.79 0.64
CA GLY A 17 -4.17 -5.95 -0.28
C GLY A 17 -5.15 -4.77 -0.25
N ARG A 18 -5.38 -4.16 0.93
CA ARG A 18 -6.22 -2.97 1.05
C ARG A 18 -5.57 -1.76 0.40
N LEU A 19 -4.28 -1.53 0.68
CA LEU A 19 -3.52 -0.44 0.08
C LEU A 19 -3.47 -0.58 -1.45
N PHE A 20 -3.19 -1.79 -1.94
CA PHE A 20 -3.16 -2.08 -3.37
C PHE A 20 -4.53 -1.92 -4.04
N ALA A 21 -5.61 -2.37 -3.39
CA ALA A 21 -6.96 -2.18 -3.89
C ALA A 21 -7.32 -0.68 -3.98
N LEU A 22 -6.94 0.15 -3.00
CA LEU A 22 -7.13 1.60 -3.08
C LEU A 22 -6.42 2.19 -4.31
N LEU A 23 -5.16 1.81 -4.55
CA LEU A 23 -4.37 2.32 -5.68
C LEU A 23 -5.00 1.93 -7.03
N ILE A 24 -5.46 0.69 -7.16
CA ILE A 24 -6.18 0.24 -8.37
C ILE A 24 -7.50 1.00 -8.54
N LEU A 25 -8.34 1.03 -7.50
CA LEU A 25 -9.65 1.68 -7.58
C LEU A 25 -9.53 3.18 -7.82
N GLY A 26 -8.53 3.84 -7.22
CA GLY A 26 -8.19 5.23 -7.50
C GLY A 26 -7.75 5.44 -8.94
N SER A 27 -6.89 4.56 -9.46
CA SER A 27 -6.44 4.63 -10.86
C SER A 27 -7.61 4.47 -11.84
N ILE A 28 -8.49 3.49 -11.62
CA ILE A 28 -9.71 3.27 -12.43
C ILE A 28 -10.68 4.46 -12.30
N GLY A 29 -10.87 4.98 -11.08
CA GLY A 29 -11.77 6.10 -10.83
C GLY A 29 -11.34 7.37 -11.56
N THR A 30 -10.05 7.73 -11.49
CA THR A 30 -9.52 8.87 -12.24
C THR A 30 -9.56 8.64 -13.74
N PHE A 31 -9.23 7.43 -14.20
CA PHE A 31 -9.37 7.09 -15.62
C PHE A 31 -10.79 7.32 -16.12
N ALA A 32 -11.80 6.84 -15.39
CA ALA A 32 -13.20 7.04 -15.74
C ALA A 32 -13.60 8.52 -15.73
N ALA A 33 -13.12 9.29 -14.75
CA ALA A 33 -13.38 10.73 -14.66
C ALA A 33 -12.74 11.51 -15.82
N ASP A 34 -11.49 11.19 -16.18
CA ASP A 34 -10.75 11.83 -17.27
C ASP A 34 -11.38 11.51 -18.62
N PHE A 35 -11.75 10.25 -18.84
CA PHE A 35 -12.49 9.83 -20.02
C PHE A 35 -13.83 10.58 -20.15
N ALA A 36 -14.61 10.66 -19.07
CA ALA A 36 -15.92 11.30 -19.08
C ALA A 36 -15.86 12.83 -19.29
N THR A 37 -14.79 13.49 -18.85
CA THR A 37 -14.69 14.96 -18.85
C THR A 37 -13.88 15.53 -20.01
N THR A 38 -12.85 14.80 -20.47
CA THR A 38 -11.91 15.26 -21.49
C THR A 38 -11.83 14.36 -22.72
N GLY A 39 -12.44 13.17 -22.66
CA GLY A 39 -12.35 12.17 -23.73
C GLY A 39 -10.95 11.55 -23.91
N ARG A 40 -10.01 11.84 -23.00
CA ARG A 40 -8.63 11.33 -23.05
C ARG A 40 -8.55 9.97 -22.37
N VAL A 41 -7.70 9.11 -22.93
CA VAL A 41 -7.41 7.77 -22.42
C VAL A 41 -5.91 7.71 -22.13
N GLU A 42 -5.54 8.02 -20.90
CA GLU A 42 -4.17 7.83 -20.41
C GLU A 42 -4.18 6.72 -19.37
N LEU A 43 -3.76 5.54 -19.78
CA LEU A 43 -3.72 4.37 -18.91
C LEU A 43 -2.39 4.36 -18.15
N MET A 44 -2.32 5.19 -17.11
CA MET A 44 -1.13 5.29 -16.27
C MET A 44 -1.45 4.74 -14.87
N LEU A 45 -0.79 3.63 -14.51
CA LEU A 45 -0.86 3.10 -13.16
C LEU A 45 -0.04 4.01 -12.24
N ASN A 46 -0.73 4.84 -11.47
CA ASN A 46 -0.09 5.73 -10.51
C ASN A 46 0.12 4.99 -9.19
N LEU A 47 1.38 4.65 -8.91
CA LEU A 47 1.79 4.08 -7.64
C LEU A 47 2.16 5.21 -6.68
N GLY A 48 1.31 5.47 -5.69
CA GLY A 48 1.53 6.51 -4.69
C GLY A 48 0.67 7.75 -4.94
N PHE A 49 1.24 8.91 -4.66
CA PHE A 49 0.57 10.19 -4.82
C PHE A 49 0.53 10.62 -6.29
N ARG A 50 -0.57 11.28 -6.65
CA ARG A 50 -0.77 11.93 -7.94
C ARG A 50 -0.73 13.43 -7.69
N PHE A 51 -0.04 14.16 -8.55
CA PHE A 51 0.18 15.59 -8.35
C PHE A 51 -0.28 16.46 -9.52
N ASP A 52 -0.80 15.86 -10.59
CA ASP A 52 -1.11 16.61 -11.82
C ASP A 52 -2.01 17.82 -11.56
N ALA A 53 -3.10 17.66 -10.80
CA ALA A 53 -3.99 18.78 -10.47
C ALA A 53 -3.54 19.59 -9.25
N LEU A 54 -2.58 19.10 -8.48
CA LEU A 54 -2.01 19.81 -7.33
C LEU A 54 -0.86 20.74 -7.73
N SER A 55 -0.07 20.37 -8.74
CA SER A 55 1.05 21.17 -9.23
C SER A 55 0.60 22.27 -10.20
N ASP A 56 -0.49 22.06 -10.93
CA ASP A 56 -1.13 23.09 -11.76
C ASP A 56 -2.66 23.18 -11.55
N PRO A 57 -3.10 23.65 -10.36
CA PRO A 57 -4.53 23.68 -10.02
C PRO A 57 -5.36 24.62 -10.90
N ALA A 58 -4.73 25.58 -11.59
CA ALA A 58 -5.41 26.51 -12.47
C ALA A 58 -5.87 25.84 -13.79
N SER A 59 -5.17 24.79 -14.21
CA SER A 59 -5.47 24.03 -15.43
C SER A 59 -6.54 22.96 -15.26
N TYR A 60 -7.01 22.71 -14.03
CA TYR A 60 -7.99 21.67 -13.73
C TYR A 60 -9.24 22.22 -13.04
N ALA A 61 -10.35 21.52 -13.22
CA ALA A 61 -11.59 21.84 -12.51
C ALA A 61 -11.41 21.65 -11.00
N TRP A 62 -11.99 22.53 -10.19
CA TRP A 62 -11.86 22.53 -8.72
C TRP A 62 -12.22 21.19 -8.07
N TRP A 63 -13.19 20.46 -8.62
CA TRP A 63 -13.62 19.17 -8.09
C TRP A 63 -12.52 18.11 -8.25
N ARG A 64 -11.69 18.21 -9.30
CA ARG A 64 -10.57 17.30 -9.56
C ARG A 64 -9.45 17.54 -8.56
N VAL A 65 -9.11 18.81 -8.33
CA VAL A 65 -8.16 19.20 -7.28
C VAL A 65 -8.61 18.67 -5.92
N ALA A 66 -9.89 18.87 -5.57
CA ALA A 66 -10.46 18.36 -4.33
C ALA A 66 -10.41 16.82 -4.24
N ALA A 67 -10.70 16.12 -5.35
CA ALA A 67 -10.62 14.66 -5.41
C ALA A 67 -9.19 14.14 -5.19
N GLU A 68 -8.18 14.79 -5.78
CA GLU A 68 -6.77 14.45 -5.58
C GLU A 68 -6.32 14.68 -4.14
N VAL A 69 -6.71 15.80 -3.51
CA VAL A 69 -6.44 16.06 -2.08
C VAL A 69 -7.04 14.95 -1.21
N VAL A 70 -8.33 14.64 -1.42
CA VAL A 70 -9.03 13.61 -0.63
C VAL A 70 -8.38 12.24 -0.83
N PHE A 71 -8.06 11.88 -2.07
CA PHE A 71 -7.37 10.62 -2.36
C PHE A 71 -5.99 10.56 -1.69
N GLY A 72 -5.22 11.65 -1.76
CA GLY A 72 -3.92 11.77 -1.09
C GLY A 72 -4.03 11.58 0.43
N LEU A 73 -5.02 12.20 1.08
CA LEU A 73 -5.25 12.04 2.52
C LEU A 73 -5.62 10.60 2.89
N VAL A 74 -6.49 9.95 2.10
CA VAL A 74 -6.86 8.55 2.28
C VAL A 74 -5.63 7.64 2.09
N LEU A 75 -4.78 7.94 1.10
CA LEU A 75 -3.54 7.22 0.85
C LEU A 75 -2.55 7.38 2.00
N VAL A 76 -2.34 8.59 2.52
CA VAL A 76 -1.53 8.86 3.73
C VAL A 76 -2.02 8.02 4.90
N TYR A 77 -3.33 8.05 5.17
CA TYR A 77 -3.92 7.29 6.25
C TYR A 77 -3.66 5.78 6.11
N MET A 78 -3.82 5.23 4.91
CA MET A 78 -3.56 3.82 4.65
C MET A 78 -2.07 3.47 4.69
N ALA A 79 -1.19 4.37 4.26
CA ALA A 79 0.25 4.23 4.37
C ALA A 79 0.71 4.21 5.82
N VAL A 80 0.16 5.07 6.69
CA VAL A 80 0.38 5.02 8.15
C VAL A 80 -0.02 3.65 8.70
N GLY A 81 -1.22 3.19 8.38
CA GLY A 81 -1.67 1.86 8.79
C GLY A 81 -0.75 0.75 8.26
N ARG A 82 -0.19 0.90 7.06
CA ARG A 82 0.75 -0.06 6.48
C ARG A 82 2.08 -0.05 7.23
N LEU A 83 2.62 1.13 7.56
CA LEU A 83 3.82 1.29 8.38
C LEU A 83 3.66 0.66 9.77
N HIS A 84 2.51 0.86 10.41
CA HIS A 84 2.17 0.17 11.65
C HIS A 84 2.13 -1.36 11.51
N ASP A 85 1.63 -1.87 10.37
CA ASP A 85 1.57 -3.31 10.12
C ASP A 85 2.95 -3.95 9.96
N ILE A 86 3.94 -3.19 9.46
CA ILE A 86 5.33 -3.62 9.32
C ILE A 86 6.24 -3.11 10.45
N ALA A 87 5.65 -2.50 11.50
CA ALA A 87 6.34 -1.91 12.64
C ALA A 87 7.49 -0.94 12.26
N ARG A 88 7.26 -0.10 11.25
CA ARG A 88 8.21 0.94 10.83
C ARG A 88 7.91 2.28 11.51
N PRO A 89 8.96 3.07 11.80
CA PRO A 89 8.81 4.40 12.41
C PRO A 89 8.19 5.41 11.42
N GLY A 90 7.55 6.44 11.97
CA GLY A 90 6.80 7.43 11.20
C GLY A 90 7.62 8.25 10.19
N TRP A 91 8.94 8.33 10.32
CA TRP A 91 9.78 9.06 9.34
C TRP A 91 9.74 8.44 7.94
N TRP A 92 9.38 7.15 7.83
CA TRP A 92 9.14 6.53 6.52
C TRP A 92 8.01 7.22 5.76
N LEU A 93 6.96 7.67 6.46
CA LEU A 93 5.87 8.41 5.83
C LEU A 93 6.38 9.73 5.25
N ALA A 94 7.25 10.43 5.98
CA ALA A 94 7.84 11.68 5.51
C ALA A 94 8.59 11.46 4.19
N LEU A 95 9.36 10.37 4.05
CA LEU A 95 10.01 10.03 2.78
C LEU A 95 9.02 9.72 1.66
N LEU A 96 8.00 8.90 1.95
CA LEU A 96 6.98 8.50 0.96
C LEU A 96 6.17 9.68 0.41
N VAL A 97 5.97 10.71 1.24
CA VAL A 97 5.27 11.94 0.88
C VAL A 97 6.22 12.94 0.23
N ALA A 98 7.38 13.22 0.84
CA ALA A 98 8.25 14.33 0.45
C ALA A 98 9.09 14.05 -0.81
N LEU A 99 9.55 12.81 -1.03
CA LEU A 99 10.40 12.49 -2.18
C LEU A 99 9.73 12.75 -3.54
N PRO A 100 8.45 12.39 -3.77
CA PRO A 100 7.77 12.78 -5.00
C PRO A 100 7.79 14.30 -5.23
N TYR A 101 7.43 15.09 -4.21
CA TYR A 101 7.44 16.56 -4.29
C TYR A 101 8.84 17.13 -4.54
N ALA A 102 9.85 16.59 -3.87
CA ALA A 102 11.23 17.01 -4.04
C ALA A 102 11.75 16.70 -5.46
N GLY A 103 11.37 15.55 -6.02
CA GLY A 103 11.70 15.19 -7.40
C GLY A 103 11.10 16.14 -8.42
N GLU A 104 9.82 16.48 -8.25
CA GLU A 104 9.13 17.44 -9.11
C GLU A 104 9.71 18.86 -8.97
N ALA A 105 9.91 19.34 -7.75
CA ALA A 105 10.40 20.69 -7.48
C ALA A 105 11.83 20.95 -7.99
N VAL A 106 12.70 19.94 -7.96
CA VAL A 106 14.10 20.06 -8.39
C VAL A 106 14.30 19.59 -9.84
N GLY A 107 13.25 19.04 -10.48
CA GLY A 107 13.34 18.49 -11.83
C GLY A 107 14.23 17.25 -11.94
N LEU A 108 14.32 16.46 -10.85
CA LEU A 108 15.15 15.25 -10.77
C LEU A 108 14.26 14.00 -10.86
N PRO A 109 14.09 13.40 -12.05
CA PRO A 109 13.25 12.22 -12.22
C PRO A 109 13.76 11.00 -11.43
N GLU A 110 15.04 10.96 -11.07
CA GLU A 110 15.63 9.91 -10.25
C GLU A 110 15.01 9.87 -8.84
N LEU A 111 14.66 11.03 -8.26
CA LEU A 111 13.98 11.10 -6.96
C LEU A 111 12.56 10.52 -7.04
N ALA A 112 11.87 10.75 -8.16
CA ALA A 112 10.58 10.13 -8.43
C ALA A 112 10.70 8.60 -8.56
N PHE A 113 11.77 8.10 -9.20
CA PHE A 113 12.05 6.67 -9.27
C PHE A 113 12.37 6.05 -7.90
N VAL A 114 13.15 6.73 -7.05
CA VAL A 114 13.40 6.29 -5.67
C VAL A 114 12.10 6.25 -4.86
N SER A 115 11.24 7.26 -5.01
CA SER A 115 9.91 7.27 -4.40
C SER A 115 9.08 6.04 -4.80
N LEU A 116 9.08 5.69 -6.09
CA LEU A 116 8.41 4.49 -6.59
C LEU A 116 8.94 3.22 -5.91
N ILE A 117 10.26 3.09 -5.77
CA ILE A 117 10.87 1.95 -5.06
C ILE A 117 10.40 1.90 -3.60
N LEU A 118 10.33 3.03 -2.90
CA LEU A 118 9.84 3.07 -1.52
C LEU A 118 8.37 2.69 -1.41
N TRP A 119 7.54 3.10 -2.37
CA TRP A 119 6.14 2.69 -2.44
C TRP A 119 6.00 1.18 -2.70
N LEU A 120 6.78 0.63 -3.62
CA LEU A 120 6.82 -0.81 -3.85
C LEU A 120 7.31 -1.56 -2.60
N ALA A 121 8.36 -1.07 -1.95
CA ALA A 121 8.86 -1.63 -0.70
C ALA A 121 7.75 -1.63 0.36
N LEU A 122 7.02 -0.53 0.54
CA LEU A 122 5.90 -0.42 1.49
C LEU A 122 4.79 -1.46 1.22
N ILE A 123 4.43 -1.66 -0.06
CA ILE A 123 3.38 -2.61 -0.47
C ILE A 123 3.82 -4.05 -0.25
N PHE A 124 5.06 -4.39 -0.64
CA PHE A 124 5.54 -5.77 -0.65
C PHE A 124 6.30 -6.19 0.61
N TRP A 125 6.63 -5.27 1.51
CA TRP A 125 7.28 -5.61 2.77
C TRP A 125 6.44 -6.61 3.55
N SER A 126 7.06 -7.68 4.04
CA SER A 126 6.39 -8.66 4.91
C SER A 126 5.84 -8.00 6.18
N PRO A 127 4.55 -8.17 6.50
CA PRO A 127 3.96 -7.63 7.72
C PRO A 127 4.40 -8.39 8.97
N THR A 128 4.31 -7.72 10.12
CA THR A 128 4.52 -8.37 11.42
C THR A 128 3.45 -9.43 11.67
N ILE A 129 3.85 -10.59 12.20
CA ILE A 129 2.95 -11.72 12.45
C ILE A 129 2.46 -11.66 13.90
N GLY A 130 1.15 -11.75 14.08
CA GLY A 130 0.51 -11.63 15.39
C GLY A 130 0.22 -10.18 15.79
N PRO A 131 -0.39 -9.97 16.96
CA PRO A 131 -0.67 -8.64 17.50
C PRO A 131 0.63 -7.83 17.70
N ASN A 132 0.56 -6.51 17.49
CA ASN A 132 1.65 -5.58 17.79
C ASN A 132 1.12 -4.35 18.55
N ALA A 133 1.99 -3.37 18.82
CA ALA A 133 1.63 -2.15 19.56
C ALA A 133 0.47 -1.34 18.94
N TYR A 134 0.18 -1.55 17.66
CA TYR A 134 -0.85 -0.86 16.89
C TYR A 134 -2.13 -1.68 16.71
N GLY A 135 -2.20 -2.90 17.28
CA GLY A 135 -3.39 -3.73 17.31
C GLY A 135 -3.19 -5.17 16.83
N ALA A 136 -4.31 -5.89 16.76
CA ALA A 136 -4.36 -7.28 16.32
C ALA A 136 -3.89 -7.46 14.86
N ASP A 137 -3.36 -8.64 14.53
CA ASP A 137 -3.00 -8.96 13.14
C ASP A 137 -4.25 -8.93 12.26
N PRO A 138 -4.29 -8.10 11.20
CA PRO A 138 -5.45 -8.02 10.32
C PRO A 138 -5.72 -9.31 9.54
N ARG A 139 -4.80 -10.27 9.55
CA ARG A 139 -4.97 -11.62 8.98
C ARG A 139 -5.50 -12.64 9.99
N GLY A 140 -5.61 -12.28 11.27
CA GLY A 140 -6.18 -13.15 12.31
C GLY A 140 -5.18 -14.04 13.05
N TRP A 141 -3.87 -13.91 12.79
CA TRP A 141 -2.83 -14.64 13.53
C TRP A 141 -2.79 -14.18 15.00
N LYS A 142 -2.84 -15.13 15.95
CA LYS A 142 -2.80 -14.83 17.39
C LYS A 142 -1.38 -14.70 17.92
N SER A 143 -0.44 -15.43 17.34
CA SER A 143 0.98 -15.37 17.70
C SER A 143 1.85 -15.82 16.53
N ARG A 144 3.15 -15.58 16.65
CA ARG A 144 4.15 -16.08 15.69
C ARG A 144 4.24 -17.61 15.72
N GLU A 145 4.21 -18.19 16.92
CA GLU A 145 4.23 -19.64 17.12
C GLU A 145 3.08 -20.36 16.42
N GLN A 146 1.88 -19.79 16.46
CA GLN A 146 0.71 -20.35 15.74
C GLN A 146 0.95 -20.37 14.23
N TYR A 147 1.53 -19.31 13.68
CA TYR A 147 1.85 -19.24 12.26
C TYR A 147 2.92 -20.26 11.88
N ASP A 148 4.00 -20.36 12.65
CA ASP A 148 5.10 -21.29 12.37
C ASP A 148 4.63 -22.76 12.49
N ALA A 149 3.78 -23.08 13.48
CA ALA A 149 3.16 -24.39 13.64
C ALA A 149 2.27 -24.77 12.45
N GLN A 150 1.45 -23.83 11.96
CA GLN A 150 0.62 -24.06 10.77
C GLN A 150 1.47 -24.20 9.50
N GLN A 151 2.56 -23.44 9.38
CA GLN A 151 3.47 -23.55 8.25
C GLN A 151 4.20 -24.91 8.24
N ALA A 152 4.61 -25.41 9.40
CA ALA A 152 5.20 -26.75 9.54
C ALA A 152 4.21 -27.87 9.19
N ALA A 153 2.94 -27.73 9.57
CA ALA A 153 1.89 -28.68 9.22
C ALA A 153 1.57 -28.72 7.71
N LEU A 154 1.69 -27.59 7.02
CA LEU A 154 1.44 -27.49 5.57
C LEU A 154 2.62 -27.96 4.71
N ASN A 155 3.85 -27.84 5.22
CA ASN A 155 5.06 -28.33 4.59
C ASN A 155 5.71 -29.41 5.47
N PRO A 156 5.09 -30.58 5.64
CA PRO A 156 5.78 -31.68 6.29
C PRO A 156 7.04 -31.94 5.47
N LYS A 157 8.22 -31.86 6.12
CA LYS A 157 9.43 -32.42 5.50
C LYS A 157 9.08 -33.86 5.15
N PRO A 158 9.35 -34.34 3.92
CA PRO A 158 9.28 -35.76 3.66
C PRO A 158 10.19 -36.42 4.68
N ASP A 159 9.66 -37.38 5.43
CA ASP A 159 10.43 -38.13 6.42
C ASP A 159 11.68 -38.65 5.71
N SER A 160 12.82 -38.05 6.06
CA SER A 160 14.10 -38.61 5.71
C SER A 160 14.34 -39.75 6.68
N ASP A 161 13.74 -40.92 6.42
CA ASP A 161 14.30 -42.23 6.75
C ASP A 161 13.40 -43.36 6.19
N ASP A 162 14.06 -44.46 5.80
CA ASP A 162 13.54 -45.76 5.34
C ASP A 162 13.41 -46.00 3.82
N GLN A 163 14.52 -45.82 3.08
CA GLN A 163 14.86 -46.84 2.08
C GLN A 163 15.79 -47.87 2.73
N PRO A 164 15.33 -49.11 3.01
CA PRO A 164 16.25 -50.16 3.42
C PRO A 164 17.24 -50.41 2.28
N ALA A 165 18.53 -50.38 2.60
CA ALA A 165 19.59 -50.77 1.69
C ALA A 165 19.34 -52.22 1.21
N THR A 166 18.76 -52.36 0.03
CA THR A 166 18.69 -53.63 -0.70
C THR A 166 20.12 -54.05 -1.04
N ARG A 167 20.61 -55.05 -0.32
CA ARG A 167 21.77 -55.87 -0.68
C ARG A 167 21.37 -56.91 -1.71
#